data_AF-A0A1L8MJL0-F1
#
_entry.id   AF-A0A1L8MJL0-F1
#
_cell.length_a   1.000
_cell.length_b   1.000
_cell.length_c   1.000
_cell.angle_alpha   90.00
_cell.angle_beta   90.00
_cell.angle_gamma   90.00
#
_symmetry.space_group_name_H-M   'P 1'
#
loop_
_entity.id
_entity.type
_entity.pdbx_description
1 polymer ?
#
loop_
_entity_poly.entity_id
_entity_poly.type
_entity_poly.pdbx_seq_one_letter_code
_entity_poly.pdbx_strand_id
1 'polypeptide(L)'
;MHILNFSRLFNFVANLSGLIKKATIIMLPVLVVGCKSTSLNNDFTYTASTSPLTDVLEAKERALATNKLLLVVLGAQWCHDSTGLADQFNTEQMQLILGAHYETIFVDVGTLNDKRRITELFDYPIYYATPTVMIVEPSTNTLLNRTSMTMWGHADSISLSAYVEYFSQFPALTKNQKQLLTTWSASAEEAQYNREMAGRLQNAYQKLGPLLAEDIKGNTPPSFIDLWKEVKGFRTALQKNLEKRAVLKLESHDKSDASPTPALRHYPPFSWEQH
;
A
#
# COMPACT_ATOMS: atom_id res chain seq x y z
N MET A 1 5.97 -18.15 16.03
CA MET A 1 7.36 -17.66 16.10
C MET A 1 8.16 -18.30 14.97
N HIS A 2 8.17 -17.68 13.80
CA HIS A 2 9.11 -17.93 12.70
C HIS A 2 8.99 -16.74 11.73
N ILE A 3 9.77 -15.70 12.02
CA ILE A 3 10.05 -14.61 11.10
C ILE A 3 11.01 -15.20 10.07
N LEU A 4 10.52 -15.53 8.87
CA LEU A 4 11.37 -15.99 7.78
C LEU A 4 11.77 -14.79 6.91
N ASN A 5 12.99 -14.32 7.15
CA ASN A 5 13.99 -13.89 6.17
C ASN A 5 13.55 -12.97 5.02
N PHE A 6 13.51 -11.67 5.30
CA PHE A 6 13.63 -10.61 4.29
C PHE A 6 15.09 -10.20 3.98
N SER A 7 16.09 -10.89 4.52
CA SER A 7 17.50 -10.43 4.55
C SER A 7 18.36 -10.76 3.32
N ARG A 8 17.79 -11.20 2.19
CA ARG A 8 18.61 -11.74 1.07
C ARG A 8 18.94 -10.80 -0.08
N LEU A 9 18.86 -9.48 0.09
CA LEU A 9 19.24 -8.54 -0.97
C LEU A 9 20.38 -7.56 -0.66
N PHE A 10 21.06 -7.62 0.50
CA PHE A 10 22.14 -6.67 0.80
C PHE A 10 23.38 -7.35 1.38
N ASN A 11 24.31 -7.71 0.50
CA ASN A 11 25.71 -7.92 0.87
C ASN A 11 26.59 -7.51 -0.31
N PHE A 12 26.89 -6.21 -0.42
CA PHE A 12 28.06 -5.75 -1.17
C PHE A 12 28.62 -4.45 -0.57
N VAL A 13 29.79 -4.60 0.05
CA VAL A 13 30.83 -3.60 0.35
C VAL A 13 30.54 -2.55 1.44
N ALA A 14 30.95 -2.87 2.67
CA ALA A 14 31.41 -1.89 3.63
C ALA A 14 32.77 -2.34 4.19
N ASN A 15 33.86 -1.70 3.76
CA ASN A 15 35.05 -1.50 4.58
C ASN A 15 36.05 -0.63 3.82
N LEU A 16 36.18 0.63 4.23
CA LEU A 16 37.48 1.28 4.42
C LEU A 16 37.25 2.64 5.09
N SER A 17 37.71 2.81 6.33
CA SER A 17 38.50 3.99 6.73
C SER A 17 38.83 3.91 8.22
N GLY A 18 40.06 3.48 8.50
CA GLY A 18 40.79 3.97 9.67
C GLY A 18 41.48 5.28 9.28
N LEU A 19 41.35 6.31 10.11
CA LEU A 19 42.48 6.97 10.77
C LEU A 19 41.96 8.17 11.57
N ILE A 20 42.16 8.08 12.88
CA ILE A 20 42.00 9.16 13.85
C ILE A 20 43.02 10.24 13.53
N LYS A 21 42.57 11.48 13.28
CA LYS A 21 43.43 12.67 13.35
C LYS A 21 42.75 13.73 14.21
N LYS A 22 43.50 14.14 15.25
CA LYS A 22 43.19 15.17 16.24
C LYS A 22 42.83 16.48 15.54
N ALA A 23 41.69 17.08 15.91
CA ALA A 23 41.31 18.42 15.46
C ALA A 23 41.06 19.32 16.68
N THR A 24 41.81 20.42 16.69
CA THR A 24 41.79 21.52 17.65
C THR A 24 40.40 22.17 17.73
N ILE A 25 39.87 22.33 18.94
CA ILE A 25 38.56 22.95 19.20
C ILE A 25 38.70 24.47 19.06
N ILE A 26 38.15 25.03 18.00
CA ILE A 26 37.88 26.46 17.84
C ILE A 26 36.38 26.65 18.13
N MET A 27 36.06 27.34 19.21
CA MET A 27 34.70 27.60 19.65
C MET A 27 34.09 28.73 18.81
N LEU A 28 33.31 28.37 17.79
CA LEU A 28 32.47 29.28 17.01
C LEU A 28 31.15 29.55 17.75
N PRO A 29 30.61 30.78 17.74
CA PRO A 29 29.30 31.06 18.30
C PRO A 29 28.21 30.42 17.42
N VAL A 30 27.52 29.42 17.98
CA VAL A 30 26.39 28.76 17.34
C VAL A 30 25.19 29.69 17.39
N LEU A 31 24.83 30.27 16.24
CA LEU A 31 23.52 30.89 16.04
C LEU A 31 22.48 29.77 16.07
N VAL A 32 21.78 29.62 17.20
CA VAL A 32 20.61 28.75 17.32
C VAL A 32 19.48 29.39 16.53
N VAL A 33 19.42 29.09 15.23
CA VAL A 33 18.19 29.28 14.46
C VAL A 33 17.20 28.27 15.04
N GLY A 34 16.27 28.77 15.86
CA GLY A 34 15.16 27.97 16.36
C GLY A 34 14.37 27.45 15.16
N CYS A 35 14.60 26.19 14.79
CA CYS A 35 13.72 25.47 13.92
C CYS A 35 12.40 25.34 14.68
N LYS A 36 11.41 26.19 14.36
CA LYS A 36 10.04 25.92 14.78
C LYS A 36 9.66 24.61 14.09
N SER A 37 9.70 23.52 14.84
CA SER A 37 9.05 22.28 14.46
C SER A 37 7.56 22.60 14.34
N THR A 38 7.10 22.94 13.14
CA THR A 38 5.68 22.87 12.80
C THR A 38 5.31 21.41 12.99
N SER A 39 4.68 21.12 14.14
CA SER A 39 3.88 19.92 14.32
C SER A 39 2.86 19.91 13.18
N LEU A 40 3.16 19.15 12.12
CA LEU A 40 2.18 18.72 11.15
C LEU A 40 1.36 17.64 11.86
N ASN A 41 0.47 18.03 12.76
CA ASN A 41 -0.47 17.09 13.35
C ASN A 41 -1.60 16.89 12.34
N ASN A 42 -1.32 16.11 11.30
CA ASN A 42 -2.36 15.63 10.40
C ASN A 42 -3.17 14.59 11.16
N ASP A 43 -4.46 14.85 11.38
CA ASP A 43 -5.36 13.85 11.95
C ASP A 43 -5.82 12.90 10.84
N PHE A 44 -5.14 11.76 10.72
CA PHE A 44 -5.49 10.76 9.72
C PHE A 44 -6.77 10.04 10.14
N THR A 45 -7.83 10.24 9.36
CA THR A 45 -9.13 9.58 9.54
C THR A 45 -9.83 9.37 8.20
N TYR A 46 -10.72 8.39 8.11
CA TYR A 46 -11.46 8.11 6.87
C TYR A 46 -12.73 8.94 6.85
N THR A 47 -12.73 9.98 6.02
CA THR A 47 -13.90 10.82 5.79
C THR A 47 -14.43 10.64 4.36
N ALA A 48 -15.75 10.54 4.23
CA ALA A 48 -16.39 10.45 2.93
C ALA A 48 -16.11 11.70 2.09
N SER A 49 -15.77 11.49 0.83
CA SER A 49 -15.62 12.55 -0.18
C SER A 49 -16.60 12.34 -1.33
N THR A 50 -17.11 13.43 -1.86
CA THR A 50 -17.94 13.44 -3.08
C THR A 50 -17.11 13.25 -4.35
N SER A 51 -15.80 13.47 -4.29
CA SER A 51 -14.89 13.47 -5.45
C SER A 51 -13.56 12.76 -5.17
N PRO A 52 -13.56 11.54 -4.60
CA PRO A 52 -12.33 10.90 -4.09
C PRO A 52 -11.25 10.69 -5.15
N LEU A 53 -11.62 10.50 -6.43
CA LEU A 53 -10.66 10.43 -7.52
C LEU A 53 -9.94 11.77 -7.75
N THR A 54 -10.69 12.88 -7.72
CA THR A 54 -10.13 14.23 -7.84
C THR A 54 -9.17 14.51 -6.68
N ASP A 55 -9.58 14.17 -5.45
CA ASP A 55 -8.75 14.40 -4.25
C ASP A 55 -7.40 13.66 -4.35
N VAL A 56 -7.39 12.44 -4.90
CA VAL A 56 -6.16 11.68 -5.15
C VAL A 56 -5.30 12.33 -6.24
N LEU A 57 -5.90 12.84 -7.31
CA LEU A 57 -5.17 13.57 -8.36
C LEU A 57 -4.55 14.86 -7.81
N GLU A 58 -5.27 15.60 -6.98
CA GLU A 58 -4.74 16.80 -6.33
C GLU A 58 -3.62 16.46 -5.34
N ALA A 59 -3.75 15.37 -4.58
CA ALA A 59 -2.67 14.87 -3.71
C ALA A 59 -1.42 14.50 -4.51
N LYS A 60 -1.61 13.90 -5.69
CA LYS A 60 -0.51 13.59 -6.61
C LYS A 60 0.19 14.87 -7.10
N GLU A 61 -0.57 15.90 -7.49
CA GLU A 61 0.01 17.19 -7.91
C GLU A 61 0.80 17.86 -6.78
N ARG A 62 0.29 17.80 -5.53
CA ARG A 62 1.06 18.24 -4.37
C ARG A 62 2.34 17.43 -4.19
N ALA A 63 2.28 16.11 -4.34
CA ALA A 63 3.44 15.24 -4.22
C ALA A 63 4.55 15.60 -5.22
N LEU A 64 4.17 15.92 -6.46
CA LEU A 64 5.08 16.45 -7.48
C LEU A 64 5.69 17.79 -7.05
N ALA A 65 4.86 18.74 -6.63
CA ALA A 65 5.29 20.08 -6.25
C ALA A 65 6.23 20.08 -5.03
N THR A 66 6.05 19.13 -4.10
CA THR A 66 6.86 19.01 -2.88
C THR A 66 7.97 17.97 -2.98
N ASN A 67 8.16 17.34 -4.15
CA ASN A 67 9.14 16.27 -4.37
C ASN A 67 9.04 15.14 -3.32
N LYS A 68 7.82 14.69 -3.04
CA LYS A 68 7.49 13.59 -2.12
C LYS A 68 6.88 12.42 -2.87
N LEU A 69 6.85 11.25 -2.23
CA LEU A 69 6.05 10.13 -2.71
C LEU A 69 4.57 10.41 -2.44
N LEU A 70 3.69 9.88 -3.29
CA LEU A 70 2.26 9.87 -3.01
C LEU A 70 1.92 8.60 -2.18
N LEU A 71 1.22 8.77 -1.07
CA LEU A 71 0.70 7.69 -0.25
C LEU A 71 -0.83 7.71 -0.27
N VAL A 72 -1.44 6.78 -1.00
CA VAL A 72 -2.90 6.63 -1.07
C VAL A 72 -3.32 5.47 -0.18
N VAL A 73 -4.22 5.74 0.77
CA VAL A 73 -4.75 4.73 1.69
C VAL A 73 -6.26 4.60 1.47
N LEU A 74 -6.70 3.52 0.85
CA LEU A 74 -8.13 3.21 0.69
C LEU A 74 -8.58 2.36 1.88
N GLY A 75 -9.48 2.88 2.71
CA GLY A 75 -9.97 2.19 3.90
C GLY A 75 -11.34 2.71 4.30
N ALA A 76 -11.78 2.39 5.51
CA ALA A 76 -13.06 2.87 6.01
C ALA A 76 -13.11 2.88 7.54
N GLN A 77 -13.93 3.77 8.10
CA GLN A 77 -14.04 3.96 9.55
C GLN A 77 -14.62 2.76 10.30
N TRP A 78 -15.41 1.92 9.64
CA TRP A 78 -15.99 0.71 10.24
C TRP A 78 -15.00 -0.47 10.32
N CYS A 79 -13.84 -0.36 9.67
CA CYS A 79 -12.89 -1.45 9.57
C CYS A 79 -11.76 -1.32 10.60
N HIS A 80 -11.66 -2.31 11.50
CA HIS A 80 -10.65 -2.36 12.57
C HIS A 80 -9.21 -2.19 12.06
N ASP A 81 -8.81 -2.92 11.01
CA ASP A 81 -7.49 -2.77 10.42
C ASP A 81 -7.26 -1.36 9.84
N SER A 82 -8.32 -0.72 9.32
CA SER A 82 -8.20 0.63 8.74
C SER A 82 -7.99 1.66 9.83
N THR A 83 -8.75 1.60 10.93
CA THR A 83 -8.60 2.50 12.07
C THR A 83 -7.29 2.26 12.81
N GLY A 84 -6.85 1.01 12.96
CA GLY A 84 -5.54 0.70 13.54
C GLY A 84 -4.37 1.28 12.72
N LEU A 85 -4.46 1.28 11.38
CA LEU A 85 -3.48 1.97 10.53
C LEU A 85 -3.51 3.49 10.75
N ALA A 86 -4.70 4.08 10.86
CA ALA A 86 -4.86 5.51 11.12
C ALA A 86 -4.23 5.91 12.46
N ASP A 87 -4.46 5.12 13.51
CA ASP A 87 -3.88 5.32 14.84
C ASP A 87 -2.35 5.25 14.79
N GLN A 88 -1.78 4.27 14.08
CA GLN A 88 -0.33 4.16 13.88
C GLN A 88 0.23 5.39 13.14
N PHE A 89 -0.45 5.86 12.09
CA PHE A 89 -0.04 7.04 11.33
C PHE A 89 -0.09 8.33 12.16
N ASN A 90 -1.00 8.39 13.15
CA ASN A 90 -1.14 9.50 14.09
C ASN A 90 -0.10 9.51 15.23
N THR A 91 0.75 8.48 15.34
CA THR A 91 1.89 8.50 16.27
C THR A 91 2.94 9.52 15.85
N GLU A 92 3.66 10.12 16.81
CA GLU A 92 4.72 11.10 16.55
C GLU A 92 5.79 10.55 15.59
N GLN A 93 6.20 9.29 15.80
CA GLN A 93 7.21 8.63 14.98
C GLN A 93 6.78 8.53 13.51
N MET A 94 5.52 8.18 13.27
CA MET A 94 5.00 8.09 11.91
C MET A 94 4.76 9.46 11.29
N GLN A 95 4.24 10.44 12.04
CA GLN A 95 4.05 11.81 11.54
C GLN A 95 5.37 12.43 11.04
N LEU A 96 6.49 12.16 11.71
CA LEU A 96 7.82 12.60 11.26
C LEU A 96 8.20 12.01 9.90
N ILE A 97 7.97 10.69 9.70
CA ILE A 97 8.30 10.00 8.45
C ILE A 97 7.36 10.44 7.33
N LEU A 98 6.05 10.46 7.61
CA LEU A 98 5.00 10.81 6.66
C LEU A 98 5.14 12.27 6.21
N GLY A 99 5.26 13.20 7.15
CA GLY A 99 5.41 14.63 6.83
C GLY A 99 6.66 14.94 6.01
N ALA A 100 7.77 14.23 6.26
CA ALA A 100 9.03 14.45 5.55
C ALA A 100 9.04 13.89 4.11
N HIS A 101 8.37 12.76 3.87
CA HIS A 101 8.60 11.98 2.66
C HIS A 101 7.36 11.68 1.81
N TYR A 102 6.18 11.93 2.35
CA TYR A 102 4.92 11.58 1.71
C TYR A 102 3.95 12.76 1.63
N GLU A 103 3.21 12.82 0.53
CA GLU A 103 1.89 13.44 0.51
C GLU A 103 0.86 12.33 0.69
N THR A 104 0.23 12.30 1.86
CA THR A 104 -0.66 11.22 2.29
C THR A 104 -2.12 11.61 2.09
N ILE A 105 -2.91 10.71 1.50
CA ILE A 105 -4.35 10.88 1.32
C ILE A 105 -5.10 9.61 1.75
N PHE A 106 -6.09 9.80 2.61
CA PHE A 106 -7.01 8.74 3.04
C PHE A 106 -8.28 8.83 2.19
N VAL A 107 -8.71 7.69 1.65
CA VAL A 107 -9.89 7.57 0.80
C VAL A 107 -10.87 6.62 1.49
N ASP A 108 -12.01 7.15 1.90
CA ASP A 108 -13.11 6.33 2.40
C ASP A 108 -13.76 5.54 1.24
N VAL A 109 -13.79 4.22 1.37
CA VAL A 109 -14.46 3.32 0.42
C VAL A 109 -15.93 3.09 0.78
N GLY A 110 -16.44 3.70 1.86
CA GLY A 110 -17.79 3.46 2.36
C GLY A 110 -18.01 1.98 2.63
N THR A 111 -19.20 1.46 2.31
CA THR A 111 -19.52 0.04 2.43
C THR A 111 -19.13 -0.72 1.15
N LEU A 112 -17.84 -0.71 0.82
CA LEU A 112 -17.26 -1.37 -0.36
C LEU A 112 -17.71 -0.76 -1.72
N ASN A 113 -17.86 0.56 -1.77
CA ASN A 113 -18.21 1.28 -2.99
C ASN A 113 -17.12 1.13 -4.05
N ASP A 114 -17.49 1.06 -5.34
CA ASP A 114 -16.51 1.00 -6.41
C ASP A 114 -15.62 2.25 -6.42
N LYS A 115 -14.33 2.02 -6.20
CA LYS A 115 -13.25 3.02 -6.22
C LYS A 115 -12.10 2.57 -7.12
N ARG A 116 -12.32 1.58 -7.99
CA ARG A 116 -11.28 0.98 -8.84
C ARG A 116 -10.56 2.00 -9.72
N ARG A 117 -11.25 3.05 -10.17
CA ARG A 117 -10.63 4.14 -10.92
C ARG A 117 -9.41 4.73 -10.21
N ILE A 118 -9.38 4.72 -8.87
CA ILE A 118 -8.21 5.19 -8.08
C ILE A 118 -7.07 4.17 -8.16
N THR A 119 -7.34 2.88 -7.98
CA THR A 119 -6.30 1.85 -8.01
C THR A 119 -5.74 1.66 -9.43
N GLU A 120 -6.60 1.80 -10.44
CA GLU A 120 -6.27 1.70 -11.87
C GLU A 120 -5.32 2.83 -12.34
N LEU A 121 -5.34 4.01 -11.70
CA LEU A 121 -4.35 5.08 -11.97
C LEU A 121 -2.90 4.60 -11.79
N PHE A 122 -2.69 3.61 -10.92
CA PHE A 122 -1.37 3.11 -10.53
C PHE A 122 -1.18 1.64 -10.93
N ASP A 123 -1.90 1.21 -11.99
CA ASP A 123 -1.85 -0.14 -12.55
C ASP A 123 -2.13 -1.23 -11.49
N TYR A 124 -3.10 -0.98 -10.61
CA TYR A 124 -3.57 -1.93 -9.61
C TYR A 124 -5.06 -2.23 -9.80
N PRO A 125 -5.48 -3.50 -9.96
CA PRO A 125 -6.81 -3.80 -10.53
C PRO A 125 -8.00 -3.41 -9.65
N ILE A 126 -7.84 -3.52 -8.33
CA ILE A 126 -8.88 -3.24 -7.31
C ILE A 126 -8.23 -3.19 -5.93
N TYR A 127 -8.90 -2.58 -4.94
CA TYR A 127 -8.53 -2.73 -3.54
C TYR A 127 -8.99 -4.10 -3.00
N TYR A 128 -8.06 -4.93 -2.55
CA TYR A 128 -8.35 -6.31 -2.10
C TYR A 128 -8.65 -6.40 -0.59
N ALA A 129 -8.26 -5.38 0.16
CA ALA A 129 -8.48 -5.28 1.60
C ALA A 129 -8.74 -3.81 1.98
N THR A 130 -9.30 -3.63 3.16
CA THR A 130 -9.37 -2.33 3.84
C THR A 130 -8.50 -2.46 5.09
N PRO A 131 -7.41 -1.68 5.24
CA PRO A 131 -6.90 -0.71 4.29
C PRO A 131 -6.17 -1.37 3.09
N THR A 132 -6.15 -0.66 1.97
CA THR A 132 -5.21 -0.87 0.85
C THR A 132 -4.26 0.32 0.85
N VAL A 133 -2.95 0.05 0.96
CA VAL A 133 -1.90 1.07 1.07
C VAL A 133 -1.07 1.10 -0.19
N MET A 134 -1.09 2.20 -0.93
CA MET A 134 -0.38 2.38 -2.19
C MET A 134 0.68 3.46 -2.04
N ILE A 135 1.95 3.08 -2.21
CA ILE A 135 3.09 4.01 -2.24
C ILE A 135 3.48 4.22 -3.69
N VAL A 136 3.37 5.45 -4.17
CA VAL A 136 3.45 5.79 -5.58
C VAL A 136 4.56 6.81 -5.82
N GLU A 137 5.37 6.56 -6.85
CA GLU A 137 6.22 7.58 -7.47
C GLU A 137 5.34 8.47 -8.37
N PRO A 138 5.04 9.72 -7.97
CA PRO A 138 4.02 10.52 -8.64
C PRO A 138 4.41 10.92 -10.06
N SER A 139 5.71 11.01 -10.37
CA SER A 139 6.19 11.40 -11.70
C SER A 139 5.87 10.36 -12.79
N THR A 140 5.80 9.09 -12.42
CA THR A 140 5.58 7.97 -13.35
C THR A 140 4.31 7.17 -13.07
N ASN A 141 3.55 7.51 -12.02
CA ASN A 141 2.46 6.70 -11.46
C ASN A 141 2.90 5.28 -11.04
N THR A 142 4.20 5.05 -10.81
CA THR A 142 4.71 3.72 -10.48
C THR A 142 4.35 3.33 -9.04
N LEU A 143 3.65 2.22 -8.88
CA LEU A 143 3.36 1.61 -7.59
C LEU A 143 4.59 0.90 -7.01
N LEU A 144 5.25 1.55 -6.06
CA LEU A 144 6.54 1.13 -5.51
C LEU A 144 6.41 -0.08 -4.58
N ASN A 145 5.29 -0.24 -3.90
CA ASN A 145 5.09 -1.30 -2.91
C ASN A 145 4.29 -2.50 -3.42
N ARG A 146 4.12 -2.64 -4.75
CA ARG A 146 3.33 -3.70 -5.42
C ARG A 146 3.58 -5.12 -4.91
N THR A 147 4.81 -5.41 -4.47
CA THR A 147 5.25 -6.73 -4.00
C THR A 147 5.04 -6.97 -2.50
N SER A 148 4.38 -6.06 -1.79
CA SER A 148 4.25 -6.10 -0.32
C SER A 148 2.93 -5.52 0.20
N MET A 149 1.90 -5.41 -0.64
CA MET A 149 0.63 -4.79 -0.25
C MET A 149 -0.26 -5.73 0.58
N THR A 150 -0.08 -7.04 0.47
CA THR A 150 -0.92 -8.03 1.16
C THR A 150 -0.90 -7.90 2.68
N MET A 151 0.20 -7.43 3.26
CA MET A 151 0.34 -7.28 4.73
C MET A 151 -0.68 -6.32 5.34
N TRP A 152 -1.12 -5.30 4.57
CA TRP A 152 -2.01 -4.25 5.07
C TRP A 152 -3.44 -4.71 5.35
N GLY A 153 -3.83 -5.91 4.91
CA GLY A 153 -5.10 -6.53 5.33
C GLY A 153 -5.16 -6.96 6.80
N HIS A 154 -4.06 -6.74 7.55
CA HIS A 154 -3.92 -7.01 9.00
C HIS A 154 -3.25 -5.84 9.72
N ALA A 155 -3.47 -4.62 9.23
CA ALA A 155 -2.69 -3.44 9.59
C ALA A 155 -2.70 -3.11 11.10
N ASP A 156 -3.80 -3.40 11.81
CA ASP A 156 -3.89 -3.19 13.25
C ASP A 156 -2.93 -4.09 14.06
N SER A 157 -2.63 -5.28 13.53
CA SER A 157 -1.75 -6.25 14.19
C SER A 157 -0.26 -6.06 13.89
N ILE A 158 0.11 -5.06 13.08
CA ILE A 158 1.51 -4.77 12.73
C ILE A 158 2.10 -3.82 13.77
N SER A 159 3.31 -4.11 14.27
CA SER A 159 3.96 -3.27 15.28
C SER A 159 4.42 -1.92 14.71
N LEU A 160 4.42 -0.86 15.53
CA LEU A 160 4.91 0.46 15.14
C LEU A 160 6.33 0.41 14.53
N SER A 161 7.22 -0.44 15.06
CA SER A 161 8.57 -0.61 14.51
C SER A 161 8.57 -1.09 13.05
N ALA A 162 7.65 -2.00 12.71
CA ALA A 162 7.51 -2.50 11.34
C ALA A 162 6.87 -1.45 10.42
N TYR A 163 5.97 -0.60 10.93
CA TYR A 163 5.50 0.59 10.21
C TYR A 163 6.68 1.51 9.89
N VAL A 164 7.46 1.89 10.90
CA VAL A 164 8.62 2.78 10.74
C VAL A 164 9.59 2.23 9.70
N GLU A 165 9.96 0.94 9.80
CA GLU A 165 10.85 0.28 8.85
C GLU A 165 10.26 0.31 7.42
N TYR A 166 8.98 -0.09 7.28
CA TYR A 166 8.33 -0.17 5.99
C TYR A 166 8.23 1.18 5.29
N PHE A 167 7.79 2.23 5.98
CA PHE A 167 7.63 3.56 5.36
C PHE A 167 8.96 4.30 5.21
N SER A 168 10.00 3.96 5.97
CA SER A 168 11.32 4.59 5.79
C SER A 168 12.07 4.09 4.55
N GLN A 169 11.78 2.87 4.07
CA GLN A 169 12.58 2.27 2.99
C GLN A 169 12.29 2.85 1.59
N PHE A 170 11.06 3.29 1.31
CA PHE A 170 10.67 3.73 -0.04
C PHE A 170 11.28 5.07 -0.45
N PRO A 171 11.34 6.10 0.43
CA PRO A 171 12.06 7.33 0.14
C PRO A 171 13.56 7.10 -0.08
N ALA A 172 14.11 6.04 0.52
CA ALA A 172 15.51 5.66 0.39
C ALA A 172 15.84 4.85 -0.88
N LEU A 173 14.86 4.49 -1.71
CA LEU A 173 15.11 3.79 -2.97
C LEU A 173 15.97 4.64 -3.91
N THR A 174 17.05 4.04 -4.41
CA THR A 174 17.91 4.65 -5.43
C THR A 174 17.15 4.85 -6.75
N LYS A 175 17.67 5.74 -7.61
CA LYS A 175 17.12 5.95 -8.96
C LYS A 175 17.02 4.64 -9.76
N ASN A 176 18.02 3.77 -9.64
CA ASN A 176 18.04 2.49 -10.36
C ASN A 176 16.96 1.54 -9.83
N GLN A 177 16.77 1.46 -8.51
CA GLN A 177 15.70 0.66 -7.91
C GLN A 177 14.32 1.15 -8.33
N LYS A 178 14.09 2.48 -8.31
CA LYS A 178 12.84 3.07 -8.82
C LYS A 178 12.64 2.78 -10.31
N GLN A 179 13.69 2.89 -11.13
CA GLN A 179 13.62 2.62 -12.56
C GLN A 179 13.21 1.17 -12.87
N LEU A 180 13.72 0.18 -12.12
CA LEU A 180 13.30 -1.21 -12.26
C LEU A 180 11.79 -1.37 -12.02
N LEU A 181 11.27 -0.71 -10.98
CA LEU A 181 9.83 -0.72 -10.68
C LEU A 181 9.01 -0.02 -11.77
N THR A 182 9.53 1.07 -12.36
CA THR A 182 8.88 1.77 -13.47
C THR A 182 8.76 0.92 -14.73
N THR A 183 9.71 0.00 -14.96
CA THR A 183 9.65 -0.93 -16.10
C THR A 183 8.68 -2.10 -15.88
N TRP A 184 8.16 -2.27 -14.67
CA TRP A 184 7.17 -3.30 -14.40
C TRP A 184 5.88 -3.03 -15.19
N SER A 185 5.37 -4.08 -15.83
CA SER A 185 4.04 -4.09 -16.44
C SER A 185 3.50 -5.53 -16.41
N ALA A 186 2.19 -5.72 -16.34
CA ALA A 186 1.58 -7.03 -16.57
C ALA A 186 1.66 -7.41 -18.07
N SER A 187 1.73 -8.70 -18.40
CA SER A 187 1.49 -9.13 -19.78
C SER A 187 0.04 -8.82 -20.19
N ALA A 188 -0.25 -8.80 -21.49
CA ALA A 188 -1.62 -8.56 -21.96
C ALA A 188 -2.63 -9.58 -21.40
N GLU A 189 -2.21 -10.85 -21.32
CA GLU A 189 -3.00 -11.94 -20.74
C GLU A 189 -3.22 -11.75 -19.23
N GLU A 190 -2.14 -11.43 -18.49
CA GLU A 190 -2.22 -11.13 -17.05
C GLU A 190 -3.12 -9.91 -16.78
N ALA A 191 -3.01 -8.86 -17.59
CA ALA A 191 -3.81 -7.65 -17.47
C ALA A 191 -5.29 -7.94 -17.72
N GLN A 192 -5.62 -8.74 -18.74
CA GLN A 192 -7.00 -9.17 -19.00
C GLN A 192 -7.57 -9.99 -17.85
N TYR A 193 -6.84 -11.00 -17.39
CA TYR A 193 -7.22 -11.81 -16.24
C TYR A 193 -7.44 -10.97 -14.98
N ASN A 194 -6.53 -10.03 -14.70
CA ASN A 194 -6.63 -9.15 -13.54
C ASN A 194 -7.88 -8.27 -13.62
N ARG A 195 -8.22 -7.73 -14.80
CA ARG A 195 -9.46 -6.96 -15.02
C ARG A 195 -10.71 -7.80 -14.78
N GLU A 196 -10.75 -9.02 -15.30
CA GLU A 196 -11.88 -9.94 -15.11
C GLU A 196 -12.09 -10.29 -13.63
N MET A 197 -11.00 -10.65 -12.93
CA MET A 197 -11.08 -10.99 -11.51
C MET A 197 -11.40 -9.78 -10.62
N ALA A 198 -10.93 -8.58 -11.00
CA ALA A 198 -11.32 -7.34 -10.33
C ALA A 198 -12.80 -7.03 -10.54
N GLY A 199 -13.33 -7.21 -11.75
CA GLY A 199 -14.76 -7.06 -12.03
C GLY A 199 -15.61 -8.03 -11.20
N ARG A 200 -15.19 -9.30 -11.13
CA ARG A 200 -15.85 -10.31 -10.30
C ARG A 200 -15.82 -9.95 -8.80
N LEU A 201 -14.68 -9.48 -8.28
CA LEU A 201 -14.58 -9.02 -6.90
C LEU A 201 -15.48 -7.81 -6.64
N GLN A 202 -15.55 -6.86 -7.58
CA GLN A 202 -16.40 -5.68 -7.43
C GLN A 202 -17.89 -6.05 -7.41
N ASN A 203 -18.33 -7.03 -8.21
CA ASN A 203 -19.70 -7.54 -8.16
C ASN A 203 -20.01 -8.17 -6.80
N ALA A 204 -19.05 -8.90 -6.22
CA ALA A 204 -19.18 -9.44 -4.87
C ALA A 204 -19.26 -8.33 -3.81
N TYR A 205 -18.47 -7.25 -3.95
CA TYR A 205 -18.57 -6.06 -3.10
C TYR A 205 -19.93 -5.36 -3.21
N GLN A 206 -20.50 -5.25 -4.41
CA GLN A 206 -21.86 -4.71 -4.60
C GLN A 206 -22.91 -5.55 -3.87
N LYS A 207 -22.76 -6.88 -3.85
CA LYS A 207 -23.64 -7.77 -3.08
C LYS A 207 -23.46 -7.61 -1.57
N LEU A 208 -22.22 -7.45 -1.10
CA LEU A 208 -21.91 -7.33 0.33
C LEU A 208 -22.20 -5.95 0.91
N GLY A 209 -22.09 -4.88 0.13
CA GLY A 209 -22.17 -3.50 0.61
C GLY A 209 -23.42 -3.19 1.42
N PRO A 210 -24.64 -3.48 0.92
CA PRO A 210 -25.87 -3.29 1.69
C PRO A 210 -25.94 -4.14 2.97
N LEU A 211 -25.41 -5.37 2.94
CA LEU A 211 -25.40 -6.26 4.11
C LEU A 211 -24.45 -5.74 5.19
N LEU A 212 -23.27 -5.26 4.77
CA LEU A 212 -22.30 -4.60 5.63
C LEU A 212 -22.89 -3.31 6.24
N ALA A 213 -23.66 -2.55 5.47
CA ALA A 213 -24.32 -1.34 5.98
C ALA A 213 -25.31 -1.64 7.13
N GLU A 214 -26.02 -2.77 7.07
CA GLU A 214 -26.89 -3.22 8.16
C GLU A 214 -26.10 -3.77 9.35
N ASP A 215 -25.05 -4.55 9.09
CA ASP A 215 -24.17 -5.07 10.12
C ASP A 215 -23.51 -3.97 10.96
N ILE A 216 -23.03 -2.89 10.32
CA ILE A 216 -22.47 -1.71 11.00
C ILE A 216 -23.47 -1.05 11.94
N LYS A 217 -24.78 -1.13 11.66
CA LYS A 217 -25.85 -0.62 12.54
C LYS A 217 -26.18 -1.57 13.70
N GLY A 218 -25.49 -2.71 13.80
CA GLY A 218 -25.76 -3.77 14.77
C GLY A 218 -26.79 -4.81 14.30
N ASN A 219 -27.22 -4.76 13.03
CA ASN A 219 -28.21 -5.67 12.45
C ASN A 219 -27.53 -6.65 11.48
N THR A 220 -26.83 -7.66 11.99
CA THR A 220 -26.14 -8.66 11.14
C THR A 220 -27.13 -9.50 10.33
N PRO A 221 -27.16 -9.40 8.98
CA PRO A 221 -28.04 -10.22 8.16
C PRO A 221 -27.67 -11.71 8.23
N PRO A 222 -28.64 -12.66 8.21
CA PRO A 222 -28.39 -14.09 8.46
C PRO A 222 -27.33 -14.77 7.57
N SER A 223 -27.11 -14.29 6.33
CA SER A 223 -26.11 -14.84 5.41
C SER A 223 -24.84 -13.99 5.28
N PHE A 224 -24.78 -12.82 5.92
CA PHE A 224 -23.71 -11.86 5.70
C PHE A 224 -22.34 -12.43 6.04
N ILE A 225 -22.22 -13.09 7.20
CA ILE A 225 -20.94 -13.61 7.69
C ILE A 225 -20.37 -14.68 6.76
N ASP A 226 -21.20 -15.57 6.20
CA ASP A 226 -20.74 -16.63 5.32
C ASP A 226 -20.33 -16.08 3.96
N LEU A 227 -21.13 -15.17 3.39
CA LEU A 227 -20.79 -14.45 2.16
C LEU A 227 -19.49 -13.64 2.33
N TRP A 228 -19.34 -12.97 3.47
CA TRP A 228 -18.13 -12.20 3.80
C TRP A 228 -16.89 -13.09 3.84
N LYS A 229 -16.97 -14.25 4.52
CA LYS A 229 -15.86 -15.23 4.58
C LYS A 229 -15.49 -15.75 3.20
N GLU A 230 -16.49 -16.05 2.37
CA GLU A 230 -16.29 -16.53 1.01
C GLU A 230 -15.55 -15.48 0.14
N VAL A 231 -16.04 -14.25 0.13
CA VAL A 231 -15.41 -13.13 -0.60
C VAL A 231 -14.03 -12.81 -0.04
N LYS A 232 -13.84 -12.88 1.29
CA LYS A 232 -12.53 -12.71 1.92
C LYS A 232 -11.54 -13.78 1.44
N GLY A 233 -11.96 -15.04 1.40
CA GLY A 233 -11.13 -16.13 0.88
C GLY A 233 -10.69 -15.88 -0.56
N PHE A 234 -11.62 -15.48 -1.43
CA PHE A 234 -11.35 -15.14 -2.82
C PHE A 234 -10.37 -13.96 -2.96
N ARG A 235 -10.67 -12.80 -2.35
CA ARG A 235 -9.85 -11.57 -2.50
C ARG A 235 -8.43 -11.73 -1.94
N THR A 236 -8.27 -12.43 -0.82
CA THR A 236 -6.95 -12.68 -0.22
C THR A 236 -6.11 -13.62 -1.11
N ALA A 237 -6.72 -14.69 -1.64
CA ALA A 237 -6.01 -15.58 -2.55
C ALA A 237 -5.63 -14.88 -3.87
N LEU A 238 -6.54 -14.05 -4.39
CA LEU A 238 -6.32 -13.28 -5.61
C LEU A 238 -5.16 -12.29 -5.47
N GLN A 239 -5.16 -11.48 -4.39
CA GLN A 239 -4.09 -10.52 -4.12
C GLN A 239 -2.73 -11.20 -3.92
N LYS A 240 -2.69 -12.31 -3.15
CA LYS A 240 -1.45 -13.06 -2.91
C LYS A 240 -0.85 -13.58 -4.21
N ASN A 241 -1.67 -14.06 -5.14
CA ASN A 241 -1.21 -14.52 -6.44
C ASN A 241 -0.75 -13.36 -7.34
N LEU A 242 -1.43 -12.21 -7.29
CA LEU A 242 -1.01 -10.99 -7.99
C LEU A 242 0.38 -10.53 -7.51
N GLU A 243 0.57 -10.44 -6.19
CA GLU A 243 1.83 -10.04 -5.56
C GLU A 243 2.96 -11.01 -5.89
N LYS A 244 2.70 -12.33 -5.81
CA LYS A 244 3.67 -13.36 -6.19
C LYS A 244 4.13 -13.24 -7.65
N ARG A 245 3.21 -12.97 -8.59
CA ARG A 245 3.57 -12.73 -10.00
C ARG A 245 4.44 -11.48 -10.14
N ALA A 246 4.12 -10.40 -9.42
CA ALA A 246 4.92 -9.19 -9.46
C ALA A 246 6.35 -9.41 -8.94
N VAL A 247 6.53 -10.14 -7.83
CA VAL A 247 7.84 -10.52 -7.30
C VAL A 247 8.67 -11.27 -8.34
N LEU A 248 8.12 -12.35 -8.91
CA LEU A 248 8.83 -13.18 -9.88
C LEU A 248 9.21 -12.40 -11.13
N LYS A 249 8.36 -11.48 -11.58
CA LYS A 249 8.66 -10.64 -12.74
C LYS A 249 9.83 -9.69 -12.47
N LEU A 250 9.84 -9.03 -11.32
CA LEU A 250 10.93 -8.15 -10.92
C LEU A 250 12.24 -8.90 -10.70
N GLU A 251 12.20 -10.11 -10.12
CA GLU A 251 13.39 -10.95 -9.95
C GLU A 251 13.93 -11.52 -11.27
N SER A 252 13.05 -11.78 -12.25
CA SER A 252 13.45 -12.29 -13.56
C SER A 252 14.19 -11.27 -14.42
N HIS A 253 14.02 -9.96 -14.16
CA HIS A 253 14.84 -8.94 -14.81
C HIS A 253 16.34 -9.06 -14.49
N ASP A 254 16.70 -9.72 -13.37
CA ASP A 254 18.08 -9.91 -12.93
C ASP A 254 18.70 -11.25 -13.38
N LYS A 255 17.94 -12.16 -14.01
CA LYS A 255 18.41 -13.51 -14.38
C LYS A 255 18.01 -13.88 -15.81
N SER A 256 18.99 -14.34 -16.60
CA SER A 256 18.79 -14.77 -18.01
C SER A 256 18.03 -16.08 -18.19
N ASP A 257 17.43 -16.64 -17.13
CA ASP A 257 16.73 -17.92 -17.17
C ASP A 257 15.21 -17.73 -17.03
N ALA A 258 14.48 -18.45 -17.88
CA ALA A 258 13.03 -18.49 -17.91
C ALA A 258 12.48 -19.04 -16.58
N SER A 259 12.27 -18.14 -15.61
CA SER A 259 11.52 -18.46 -14.40
C SER A 259 10.08 -18.82 -14.79
N PRO A 260 9.50 -19.91 -14.27
CA PRO A 260 8.16 -20.33 -14.65
C PRO A 260 7.14 -19.26 -14.25
N THR A 261 6.41 -18.75 -15.24
CA THR A 261 5.28 -17.81 -15.03
C THR A 261 4.24 -18.47 -14.14
N PRO A 262 3.87 -17.89 -12.98
CA PRO A 262 2.80 -18.46 -12.16
C PRO A 262 1.49 -18.54 -12.93
N ALA A 263 0.85 -19.70 -12.88
CA ALA A 263 -0.42 -19.93 -13.57
C ALA A 263 -1.49 -18.90 -13.15
N LEU A 264 -2.28 -18.48 -14.13
CA LEU A 264 -3.51 -17.72 -13.92
C LEU A 264 -4.56 -18.66 -13.31
N ARG A 265 -4.77 -18.54 -12.01
CA ARG A 265 -5.58 -19.50 -11.25
C ARG A 265 -7.07 -19.35 -11.59
N HIS A 266 -7.74 -20.48 -11.83
CA HIS A 266 -9.19 -20.53 -11.82
C HIS A 266 -9.72 -20.57 -10.38
N TYR A 267 -10.72 -19.75 -10.07
CA TYR A 267 -11.39 -19.72 -8.77
C TYR A 267 -12.82 -20.24 -8.93
N PRO A 268 -13.29 -21.11 -8.02
CA PRO A 268 -14.66 -21.63 -8.09
C PRO A 268 -15.68 -20.49 -8.07
N PRO A 269 -16.87 -20.68 -8.67
CA PRO A 269 -17.96 -19.72 -8.57
C PRO A 269 -18.35 -19.49 -7.10
N PHE A 270 -18.78 -18.27 -6.80
CA PHE A 270 -19.34 -17.95 -5.49
C PHE A 270 -20.64 -18.74 -5.28
N SER A 271 -21.04 -18.94 -4.03
CA SER A 271 -22.25 -19.67 -3.65
C SER A 271 -23.53 -19.15 -4.34
N TRP A 272 -23.57 -17.88 -4.72
CA TRP A 272 -24.69 -17.26 -5.45
C TRP A 272 -24.51 -17.17 -6.98
N GLU A 273 -23.37 -17.62 -7.52
CA GLU A 273 -23.10 -17.67 -8.96
C GLU A 273 -23.45 -19.05 -9.57
N GLN A 274 -23.90 -20.00 -8.75
CA GLN A 274 -24.18 -21.39 -9.18
C GLN A 274 -25.60 -21.61 -9.70
N HIS A 275 -26.38 -20.54 -9.95
CA HIS A 275 -27.78 -20.61 -10.40
C HIS A 275 -28.07 -19.63 -11.53
#